data_AF-A0A3M2MHI9-F1
#
_entry.id   AF-A0A3M2MHI9-F1
#
_cell.length_a   1.000
_cell.length_b   1.000
_cell.length_c   1.000
_cell.angle_alpha   90.00
_cell.angle_beta   90.00
_cell.angle_gamma   90.00
#
_symmetry.space_group_name_H-M   'P 1'
#
loop_
_entity.id
_entity.type
_entity.pdbx_description
1 polymer ?
#
loop_
_entity_poly.entity_id
_entity_poly.type
_entity_poly.pdbx_seq_one_letter_code
_entity_poly.pdbx_strand_id
1 'polypeptide(L)'
;MTPASRTPKPDAGPLRLRRGPPRHRRPPPPTHRHPRYGPPATPIASPRRAARHFSWEARGGGPLGVSASARRPGRRVAHRLPRTCRPDISRIPARDLRHRDRSTRGARGVQHRGPPPRPPPLPRSRPATPLRAHHPTGPHQLISWTPPMTTATLHAPTWHALTDHQLTHATTAVEVLARPWTTRLLHAVHQRGPSTVAELARAIPHLTRSTAEDHLARLVDERLLHPLVHTGPALWALAPAGRALAPLYAQLLHWWPETSARCPRTQRIETALALLARRHTLLLLSTFAATGPATLHAIAHRLPTVSRATIYARGTHLLLRHLLTPTSGSDSARGQTYHLTPHAHALPPLLHRLATWHTTHHQPQPAPHRSPRLSYRPSDLFSEAAFDHVGDDRA
;
A
#
# COMPACT_ATOMS: atom_id res chain seq x y z
N MET A 1 16.84 -75.16 10.93
CA MET A 1 17.37 -74.87 9.58
C MET A 1 17.15 -73.38 9.30
N THR A 2 18.22 -72.72 8.84
CA THR A 2 18.49 -71.29 8.58
C THR A 2 17.43 -70.57 7.69
N PRO A 3 17.38 -69.21 7.56
CA PRO A 3 18.55 -68.31 7.56
C PRO A 3 18.48 -66.99 8.34
N ALA A 4 19.69 -66.44 8.51
CA ALA A 4 20.09 -65.30 9.31
C ALA A 4 20.00 -63.97 8.55
N SER A 5 19.77 -62.90 9.32
CA SER A 5 19.72 -61.51 8.88
C SER A 5 21.12 -60.95 8.60
N ARG A 6 21.30 -60.30 7.43
CA ARG A 6 22.49 -59.50 7.08
C ARG A 6 22.21 -58.02 7.23
N THR A 7 23.00 -57.34 8.05
CA THR A 7 23.11 -55.86 8.14
C THR A 7 24.05 -55.32 7.05
N PRO A 8 23.77 -54.14 6.45
CA PRO A 8 24.67 -53.49 5.51
C PRO A 8 25.71 -52.60 6.21
N LYS A 9 26.89 -52.56 5.60
CA LYS A 9 28.12 -51.85 5.98
C LYS A 9 28.12 -50.43 5.36
N PRO A 10 28.59 -49.38 6.05
CA PRO A 10 28.73 -48.05 5.46
C PRO A 10 30.11 -47.87 4.81
N ASP A 11 30.13 -47.59 3.51
CA ASP A 11 31.33 -47.15 2.78
C ASP A 11 31.52 -45.64 2.92
N ALA A 12 32.62 -45.25 3.55
CA ALA A 12 33.11 -43.88 3.60
C ALA A 12 34.08 -43.64 2.43
N GLY A 13 33.66 -42.83 1.45
CA GLY A 13 34.51 -42.32 0.38
C GLY A 13 35.08 -40.94 0.72
N PRO A 14 36.36 -40.63 0.40
CA PRO A 14 36.96 -39.33 0.71
C PRO A 14 36.56 -38.27 -0.31
N LEU A 15 35.95 -37.18 0.17
CA LEU A 15 35.68 -35.96 -0.58
C LEU A 15 36.99 -35.23 -0.90
N ARG A 16 37.42 -35.27 -2.17
CA ARG A 16 38.52 -34.44 -2.70
C ARG A 16 38.05 -32.98 -2.86
N LEU A 17 38.58 -32.10 -2.01
CA LEU A 17 38.49 -30.65 -2.15
C LEU A 17 39.34 -30.17 -3.35
N ARG A 18 38.70 -29.88 -4.48
CA ARG A 18 39.31 -29.12 -5.58
C ARG A 18 39.46 -27.65 -5.17
N ARG A 19 40.69 -27.25 -4.81
CA ARG A 19 41.07 -25.82 -4.69
C ARG A 19 41.14 -25.21 -6.11
N GLY A 20 40.26 -24.26 -6.39
CA GLY A 20 40.34 -23.41 -7.58
C GLY A 20 41.40 -22.31 -7.42
N PRO A 21 41.95 -21.78 -8.53
CA PRO A 21 43.03 -20.80 -8.50
C PRO A 21 42.57 -19.43 -7.97
N PRO A 22 43.48 -18.64 -7.37
CA PRO A 22 43.18 -17.35 -6.76
C PRO A 22 42.76 -16.32 -7.81
N ARG A 23 41.57 -15.72 -7.63
CA ARG A 23 41.12 -14.58 -8.42
C ARG A 23 41.90 -13.34 -8.01
N HIS A 24 42.67 -12.79 -8.94
CA HIS A 24 43.30 -11.48 -8.83
C HIS A 24 42.26 -10.40 -8.50
N ARG A 25 42.44 -9.73 -7.35
CA ARG A 25 41.66 -8.55 -6.97
C ARG A 25 42.04 -7.39 -7.89
N ARG A 26 41.07 -6.87 -8.64
CA ARG A 26 41.20 -5.57 -9.31
C ARG A 26 41.35 -4.47 -8.25
N PRO A 27 42.25 -3.49 -8.43
CA PRO A 27 42.34 -2.34 -7.55
C PRO A 27 41.07 -1.46 -7.68
N PRO A 28 40.66 -0.77 -6.59
CA PRO A 28 39.52 0.13 -6.63
C PRO A 28 39.81 1.36 -7.51
N PRO A 29 38.78 1.90 -8.19
CA PRO A 29 38.90 3.10 -9.02
C PRO A 29 39.21 4.35 -8.17
N PRO A 30 39.94 5.33 -8.74
CA PRO A 30 40.29 6.56 -8.05
C PRO A 30 39.05 7.40 -7.75
N THR A 31 38.90 7.81 -6.48
CA THR A 31 37.90 8.78 -6.04
C THR A 31 38.29 10.17 -6.55
N HIS A 32 37.51 10.71 -7.49
CA HIS A 32 37.60 12.11 -7.88
C HIS A 32 37.28 13.01 -6.68
N ARG A 33 38.26 13.86 -6.32
CA ARG A 33 38.12 14.97 -5.38
C ARG A 33 37.14 16.00 -5.95
N HIS A 34 36.10 16.33 -5.19
CA HIS A 34 35.29 17.53 -5.44
C HIS A 34 36.08 18.79 -5.06
N PRO A 35 35.99 19.87 -5.85
CA PRO A 35 36.57 21.16 -5.49
C PRO A 35 35.77 21.81 -4.35
N ARG A 36 36.51 22.32 -3.37
CA ARG A 36 36.01 23.16 -2.28
C ARG A 36 35.48 24.47 -2.87
N TYR A 37 34.18 24.72 -2.76
CA TYR A 37 33.63 26.07 -2.85
C TYR A 37 33.76 26.72 -1.46
N GLY A 38 34.62 27.73 -1.35
CA GLY A 38 34.65 28.65 -0.23
C GLY A 38 33.55 29.70 -0.36
N PRO A 39 32.93 30.15 0.75
CA PRO A 39 31.99 31.27 0.72
C PRO A 39 32.74 32.61 0.74
N PRO A 40 32.36 33.61 -0.06
CA PRO A 40 32.76 34.98 0.20
C PRO A 40 31.87 35.58 1.29
N ALA A 41 32.53 36.18 2.27
CA ALA A 41 31.92 36.91 3.37
C ALA A 41 31.67 38.39 3.00
N THR A 42 30.59 38.93 3.58
CA THR A 42 30.37 40.32 4.04
C THR A 42 30.15 41.47 3.03
N PRO A 43 29.57 42.64 3.42
CA PRO A 43 28.50 42.89 4.41
C PRO A 43 27.54 44.08 4.07
N ILE A 44 26.67 44.43 5.04
CA ILE A 44 25.97 45.73 5.29
C ILE A 44 24.79 46.12 4.38
N ALA A 45 23.58 46.14 4.95
CA ALA A 45 22.80 47.38 5.20
C ALA A 45 21.40 47.04 5.77
N SER A 46 21.14 47.48 7.01
CA SER A 46 19.79 47.61 7.56
C SER A 46 19.10 48.85 6.99
N PRO A 47 17.76 48.91 7.03
CA PRO A 47 17.20 49.95 7.89
C PRO A 47 16.03 49.51 8.78
N ARG A 48 15.91 50.31 9.83
CA ARG A 48 15.02 50.32 10.98
C ARG A 48 13.54 50.59 10.66
N ARG A 49 12.71 50.24 11.66
CA ARG A 49 11.35 50.73 12.02
C ARG A 49 10.19 50.16 11.16
N ALA A 50 9.02 49.82 11.71
CA ALA A 50 8.37 50.33 12.90
C ALA A 50 7.58 49.26 13.66
N ALA A 51 7.54 49.44 14.98
CA ALA A 51 6.70 48.73 15.93
C ALA A 51 5.21 49.01 15.68
N ARG A 52 4.37 47.98 15.84
CA ARG A 52 3.01 48.16 16.33
C ARG A 52 2.77 47.16 17.44
N HIS A 53 2.54 47.72 18.63
CA HIS A 53 1.97 47.07 19.78
C HIS A 53 0.63 46.43 19.40
N PHE A 54 0.43 45.17 19.77
CA PHE A 54 -0.90 44.66 20.06
C PHE A 54 -0.81 43.78 21.31
N SER A 55 -1.31 44.36 22.40
CA SER A 55 -1.45 43.74 23.71
C SER A 55 -2.80 43.03 23.76
N TRP A 56 -2.83 41.79 24.24
CA TRP A 56 -4.00 41.28 24.93
C TRP A 56 -3.55 40.40 26.08
N GLU A 57 -3.82 40.89 27.29
CA GLU A 57 -3.61 40.18 28.55
C GLU A 57 -4.65 39.07 28.75
N ALA A 58 -4.09 37.97 29.24
CA ALA A 58 -4.61 36.92 30.10
C ALA A 58 -6.03 37.02 30.69
N ARG A 59 -6.73 35.87 30.60
CA ARG A 59 -7.54 35.20 31.64
C ARG A 59 -7.88 33.81 31.07
N GLY A 60 -7.69 32.64 31.67
CA GLY A 60 -7.18 32.17 32.96
C GLY A 60 -7.41 30.64 33.01
N GLY A 61 -6.67 29.92 33.86
CA GLY A 61 -7.13 28.67 34.50
C GLY A 61 -6.85 27.31 33.81
N GLY A 62 -6.05 26.48 34.49
CA GLY A 62 -6.22 25.01 34.50
C GLY A 62 -5.00 24.16 34.08
N PRO A 63 -4.39 23.38 34.99
CA PRO A 63 -3.26 22.52 34.66
C PRO A 63 -3.74 21.15 34.17
N LEU A 64 -3.42 20.80 32.91
CA LEU A 64 -3.45 19.41 32.46
C LEU A 64 -2.02 18.91 32.34
N GLY A 65 -1.64 18.02 33.25
CA GLY A 65 -0.40 17.26 33.19
C GLY A 65 -0.43 16.33 31.97
N VAL A 66 0.39 16.65 30.97
CA VAL A 66 0.60 15.79 29.80
C VAL A 66 1.95 15.11 29.95
N SER A 67 1.94 13.82 30.29
CA SER A 67 3.13 12.97 30.25
C SER A 67 3.62 12.82 28.81
N ALA A 68 4.75 13.46 28.52
CA ALA A 68 5.47 13.32 27.26
C ALA A 68 6.14 11.94 27.19
N SER A 69 5.55 11.01 26.43
CA SER A 69 6.20 9.76 26.05
C SER A 69 7.03 9.98 24.78
N ALA A 70 8.35 9.99 24.94
CA ALA A 70 9.32 10.13 23.86
C ALA A 70 9.26 8.95 22.87
N ARG A 71 8.56 9.12 21.75
CA ARG A 71 8.65 8.19 20.61
C ARG A 71 9.86 8.53 19.74
N ARG A 72 10.79 7.58 19.65
CA ARG A 72 11.93 7.63 18.72
C ARG A 72 11.44 7.80 17.26
N PRO A 73 12.10 8.64 16.44
CA PRO A 73 11.77 8.76 15.02
C PRO A 73 12.17 7.49 14.27
N GLY A 74 11.18 6.76 13.75
CA GLY A 74 11.38 5.62 12.87
C GLY A 74 12.00 6.07 11.54
N ARG A 75 13.09 5.40 11.14
CA ARG A 75 13.73 5.49 9.83
C ARG A 75 12.68 5.30 8.72
N ARG A 76 12.43 6.34 7.92
CA ARG A 76 11.63 6.23 6.69
C ARG A 76 12.44 5.50 5.63
N VAL A 77 12.08 4.26 5.33
CA VAL A 77 12.58 3.55 4.15
C VAL A 77 11.77 4.02 2.95
N ALA A 78 12.39 4.79 2.07
CA ALA A 78 11.79 5.19 0.80
C ALA A 78 11.84 4.00 -0.17
N HIS A 79 10.73 3.28 -0.32
CA HIS A 79 10.63 2.18 -1.29
C HIS A 79 10.25 2.72 -2.68
N ARG A 80 11.11 2.44 -3.67
CA ARG A 80 10.79 2.61 -5.10
C ARG A 80 9.82 1.51 -5.53
N LEU A 81 8.69 1.91 -6.11
CA LEU A 81 7.79 1.00 -6.84
C LEU A 81 8.54 0.36 -8.04
N PRO A 82 8.19 -0.88 -8.44
CA PRO A 82 8.77 -1.53 -9.61
C PRO A 82 8.54 -0.69 -10.89
N ARG A 83 9.60 -0.57 -11.71
CA ARG A 83 9.67 0.29 -12.91
C ARG A 83 8.74 -0.13 -14.07
N THR A 84 7.94 -1.19 -13.92
CA THR A 84 7.24 -1.85 -15.04
C THR A 84 5.96 -1.14 -15.50
N CYS A 85 5.49 -0.10 -14.81
CA CYS A 85 4.27 0.63 -15.16
C CYS A 85 4.47 2.15 -15.06
N ARG A 86 5.47 2.70 -15.76
CA ARG A 86 5.56 4.16 -15.92
C ARG A 86 4.55 4.58 -17.00
N PRO A 87 3.63 5.52 -16.73
CA PRO A 87 2.75 6.04 -17.78
C PRO A 87 3.61 6.65 -18.89
N ASP A 88 3.24 6.36 -20.13
CA ASP A 88 3.89 6.92 -21.30
C ASP A 88 3.53 8.41 -21.42
N ILE A 89 4.45 9.27 -20.95
CA ILE A 89 4.27 10.73 -20.91
C ILE A 89 4.43 11.35 -22.31
N SER A 90 4.76 10.55 -23.33
CA SER A 90 5.00 11.04 -24.70
C SER A 90 3.72 11.37 -25.49
N ARG A 91 2.52 11.16 -24.92
CA ARG A 91 1.22 11.49 -25.54
C ARG A 91 0.53 12.72 -24.96
N ILE A 92 1.29 13.74 -24.59
CA ILE A 92 0.72 15.09 -24.42
C ILE A 92 0.82 15.77 -25.80
N PRO A 93 -0.30 16.21 -26.42
CA PRO A 93 -0.22 16.91 -27.70
C PRO A 93 0.51 18.24 -27.49
N ALA A 94 1.75 18.30 -27.96
CA ALA A 94 2.46 19.55 -28.16
C ALA A 94 1.71 20.32 -29.25
N ARG A 95 0.89 21.30 -28.84
CA ARG A 95 0.21 22.19 -29.77
C ARG A 95 1.12 23.40 -30.03
N ASP A 96 1.45 23.55 -31.30
CA ASP A 96 1.95 24.74 -32.01
C ASP A 96 3.23 25.41 -31.51
N LEU A 97 4.35 24.96 -32.07
CA LEU A 97 5.44 25.83 -32.53
C LEU A 97 5.90 25.34 -33.91
N ARG A 98 5.31 25.89 -34.98
CA ARG A 98 5.83 25.80 -36.35
C ARG A 98 6.86 26.90 -36.56
N HIS A 99 8.09 26.57 -36.97
CA HIS A 99 8.69 27.07 -38.23
C HIS A 99 10.13 26.57 -38.44
N ARG A 100 10.40 26.07 -39.67
CA ARG A 100 11.71 25.89 -40.37
C ARG A 100 12.71 24.91 -39.73
N ASP A 101 13.50 24.11 -40.46
CA ASP A 101 13.88 24.15 -41.88
C ASP A 101 14.27 22.77 -42.43
N ARG A 102 14.35 22.70 -43.77
CA ARG A 102 14.57 21.54 -44.65
C ARG A 102 15.98 20.92 -44.60
N SER A 103 16.02 19.71 -45.18
CA SER A 103 17.15 19.07 -45.90
C SER A 103 18.12 18.29 -45.00
N THR A 104 18.45 17.01 -45.23
CA THR A 104 18.87 16.39 -46.49
C THR A 104 18.60 14.87 -46.53
N ARG A 105 18.52 14.38 -47.79
CA ARG A 105 18.48 12.98 -48.24
C ARG A 105 19.63 12.11 -47.70
N GLY A 106 19.36 10.82 -47.51
CA GLY A 106 20.40 9.80 -47.31
C GLY A 106 19.86 8.36 -47.47
N ALA A 107 20.02 7.83 -48.68
CA ALA A 107 20.05 6.42 -49.13
C ALA A 107 19.46 5.30 -48.25
N ARG A 108 18.43 4.62 -48.79
CA ARG A 108 17.99 3.28 -48.37
C ARG A 108 18.88 2.22 -49.02
N GLY A 109 19.61 1.45 -48.20
CA GLY A 109 20.19 0.17 -48.59
C GLY A 109 19.19 -0.96 -48.33
N VAL A 110 18.69 -1.59 -49.38
CA VAL A 110 17.85 -2.80 -49.31
C VAL A 110 18.78 -4.01 -49.21
N GLN A 111 18.85 -4.62 -48.02
CA GLN A 111 19.50 -5.92 -47.85
C GLN A 111 18.46 -7.04 -48.04
N HIS A 112 18.59 -7.79 -49.13
CA HIS A 112 17.91 -9.07 -49.31
C HIS A 112 18.41 -10.07 -48.25
N ARG A 113 17.56 -10.40 -47.27
CA ARG A 113 17.78 -11.56 -46.39
C ARG A 113 17.10 -12.78 -47.02
N GLY A 114 17.91 -13.79 -47.35
CA GLY A 114 17.42 -15.11 -47.75
C GLY A 114 16.67 -15.82 -46.61
N PRO A 115 15.85 -16.82 -46.93
CA PRO A 115 15.02 -17.53 -45.97
C PRO A 115 15.87 -18.32 -44.96
N PRO A 116 15.46 -18.39 -43.68
CA PRO A 116 16.18 -19.16 -42.68
C PRO A 116 16.06 -20.68 -42.92
N PRO A 117 17.10 -21.47 -42.59
CA PRO A 117 17.07 -22.92 -42.71
C PRO A 117 16.05 -23.55 -41.76
N ARG A 118 15.40 -24.64 -42.23
CA ARG A 118 14.43 -25.41 -41.44
C ARG A 118 15.10 -26.07 -40.21
N PRO A 119 14.46 -26.05 -39.04
CA PRO A 119 14.95 -26.77 -37.87
C PRO A 119 14.80 -28.29 -38.05
N PRO A 120 15.71 -29.08 -37.44
CA PRO A 120 15.65 -30.55 -37.49
C PRO A 120 14.47 -31.11 -36.68
N PRO A 121 13.96 -32.30 -37.05
CA PRO A 121 12.85 -32.94 -36.36
C PRO A 121 13.23 -33.36 -34.93
N LEU A 122 12.35 -33.05 -33.98
CA LEU A 122 12.49 -33.45 -32.57
C LEU A 122 12.28 -34.96 -32.38
N PRO A 123 13.01 -35.60 -31.45
CA PRO A 123 12.83 -37.02 -31.15
C PRO A 123 11.49 -37.28 -30.47
N ARG A 124 10.80 -38.33 -30.96
CA ARG A 124 9.53 -38.83 -30.42
C ARG A 124 9.71 -39.25 -28.96
N SER A 125 9.01 -38.57 -28.05
CA SER A 125 8.96 -38.91 -26.63
C SER A 125 8.04 -40.12 -26.41
N ARG A 126 8.54 -41.12 -25.68
CA ARG A 126 7.78 -42.30 -25.22
C ARG A 126 6.68 -41.87 -24.22
N PRO A 127 5.50 -42.51 -24.25
CA PRO A 127 4.44 -42.23 -23.29
C PRO A 127 4.83 -42.72 -21.90
N ALA A 128 4.82 -41.82 -20.93
CA ALA A 128 4.96 -42.15 -19.52
C ALA A 128 3.60 -42.60 -18.96
N THR A 129 3.60 -43.74 -18.26
CA THR A 129 2.45 -44.32 -17.56
C THR A 129 1.99 -43.39 -16.43
N PRO A 130 0.71 -42.98 -16.36
CA PRO A 130 0.25 -42.08 -15.31
C PRO A 130 -0.02 -42.86 -14.02
N LEU A 131 0.72 -42.52 -12.95
CA LEU A 131 0.31 -42.83 -11.58
C LEU A 131 -0.96 -42.05 -11.25
N ARG A 132 -2.05 -42.77 -10.94
CA ARG A 132 -3.32 -42.22 -10.43
C ARG A 132 -3.08 -41.55 -9.07
N ALA A 133 -2.97 -40.22 -9.06
CA ALA A 133 -3.21 -39.41 -7.88
C ALA A 133 -4.71 -39.08 -7.81
N HIS A 134 -5.35 -39.42 -6.70
CA HIS A 134 -6.73 -39.01 -6.40
C HIS A 134 -6.75 -37.49 -6.15
N HIS A 135 -6.95 -36.70 -7.21
CA HIS A 135 -7.33 -35.30 -7.08
C HIS A 135 -8.83 -35.21 -6.77
N PRO A 136 -9.25 -34.40 -5.78
CA PRO A 136 -10.64 -34.07 -5.58
C PRO A 136 -11.10 -33.19 -6.74
N THR A 137 -11.74 -33.79 -7.74
CA THR A 137 -12.40 -33.12 -8.87
C THR A 137 -13.73 -32.52 -8.41
N GLY A 138 -13.66 -31.49 -7.58
CA GLY A 138 -14.74 -30.50 -7.50
C GLY A 138 -14.51 -29.45 -8.61
N PRO A 139 -15.54 -29.00 -9.35
CA PRO A 139 -15.36 -27.90 -10.27
C PRO A 139 -14.94 -26.67 -9.45
N HIS A 140 -13.66 -26.30 -9.53
CA HIS A 140 -13.19 -25.01 -9.04
C HIS A 140 -13.87 -23.93 -9.89
N GLN A 141 -15.06 -23.50 -9.48
CA GLN A 141 -15.65 -22.29 -10.01
C GLN A 141 -14.66 -21.17 -9.70
N LEU A 142 -13.98 -20.69 -10.73
CA LEU A 142 -13.18 -19.46 -10.67
C LEU A 142 -14.14 -18.36 -10.25
N ILE A 143 -14.13 -18.00 -8.96
CA ILE A 143 -14.91 -16.89 -8.42
C ILE A 143 -14.34 -15.62 -9.05
N SER A 144 -14.90 -15.25 -10.20
CA SER A 144 -14.56 -14.01 -10.87
C SER A 144 -15.16 -12.86 -10.07
N TRP A 145 -14.38 -11.78 -9.92
CA TRP A 145 -14.84 -10.52 -9.33
C TRP A 145 -15.70 -9.77 -10.34
N THR A 146 -16.66 -10.46 -10.95
CA THR A 146 -17.64 -9.88 -11.85
C THR A 146 -18.73 -9.27 -10.98
N PRO A 147 -18.84 -7.93 -10.94
CA PRO A 147 -19.91 -7.31 -10.19
C PRO A 147 -21.24 -7.74 -10.82
N PRO A 148 -22.27 -8.11 -10.02
CA PRO A 148 -23.63 -8.16 -10.55
C PRO A 148 -23.97 -6.75 -11.04
N MET A 149 -24.25 -6.61 -12.32
CA MET A 149 -24.73 -5.35 -12.89
C MET A 149 -26.18 -5.13 -12.46
N THR A 150 -26.39 -4.65 -11.25
CA THR A 150 -27.70 -4.20 -10.80
C THR A 150 -27.93 -2.78 -11.34
N THR A 151 -28.79 -2.63 -12.34
CA THR A 151 -29.21 -1.35 -12.95
C THR A 151 -30.20 -0.56 -12.08
N ALA A 152 -30.10 -0.67 -10.75
CA ALA A 152 -30.88 0.18 -9.88
C ALA A 152 -30.35 1.62 -10.00
N THR A 153 -31.15 2.51 -10.57
CA THR A 153 -30.94 3.97 -10.61
C THR A 153 -31.09 4.56 -9.21
N LEU A 154 -30.28 4.07 -8.26
CA LEU A 154 -30.09 4.72 -6.98
C LEU A 154 -29.33 6.01 -7.25
N HIS A 155 -29.88 7.14 -6.78
CA HIS A 155 -29.18 8.41 -6.74
C HIS A 155 -27.79 8.20 -6.12
N ALA A 156 -26.77 8.13 -6.97
CA ALA A 156 -25.42 7.90 -6.53
C ALA A 156 -25.07 9.02 -5.54
N PRO A 157 -24.54 8.71 -4.33
CA PRO A 157 -24.19 9.74 -3.38
C PRO A 157 -23.26 10.75 -4.07
N THR A 158 -23.55 12.02 -3.89
CA THR A 158 -22.65 13.09 -4.31
C THR A 158 -21.66 13.36 -3.17
N TRP A 159 -20.62 14.14 -3.44
CA TRP A 159 -19.67 14.53 -2.41
C TRP A 159 -20.33 15.23 -1.20
N HIS A 160 -21.41 15.97 -1.43
CA HIS A 160 -22.18 16.64 -0.38
C HIS A 160 -22.97 15.67 0.51
N ALA A 161 -23.22 14.44 0.04
CA ALA A 161 -23.91 13.41 0.81
C ALA A 161 -22.97 12.66 1.76
N LEU A 162 -21.64 12.83 1.63
CA LEU A 162 -20.68 12.20 2.54
C LEU A 162 -20.51 13.04 3.80
N THR A 163 -20.87 12.48 4.94
CA THR A 163 -20.59 13.08 6.25
C THR A 163 -19.09 13.02 6.57
N ASP A 164 -18.61 13.92 7.44
CA ASP A 164 -17.21 13.91 7.91
C ASP A 164 -16.83 12.60 8.58
N HIS A 165 -17.78 11.97 9.26
CA HIS A 165 -17.62 10.65 9.89
C HIS A 165 -17.39 9.56 8.84
N GLN A 166 -18.19 9.54 7.76
CA GLN A 166 -17.99 8.60 6.64
C GLN A 166 -16.66 8.84 5.94
N LEU A 167 -16.25 10.11 5.74
CA LEU A 167 -14.98 10.43 5.12
C LEU A 167 -13.79 9.94 5.98
N THR A 168 -13.90 10.10 7.30
CA THR A 168 -12.93 9.56 8.26
C THR A 168 -12.82 8.04 8.15
N HIS A 169 -13.95 7.33 8.21
CA HIS A 169 -13.95 5.86 8.08
C HIS A 169 -13.45 5.36 6.73
N ALA A 170 -13.82 6.02 5.63
CA ALA A 170 -13.31 5.70 4.31
C ALA A 170 -11.78 5.91 4.25
N THR A 171 -11.27 6.98 4.86
CA THR A 171 -9.83 7.24 4.95
C THR A 171 -9.12 6.13 5.71
N THR A 172 -9.64 5.75 6.89
CA THR A 172 -9.06 4.65 7.68
C THR A 172 -9.11 3.31 6.93
N ALA A 173 -10.22 3.00 6.26
CA ALA A 173 -10.35 1.80 5.43
C ALA A 173 -9.28 1.76 4.34
N VAL A 174 -9.12 2.88 3.62
CA VAL A 174 -8.13 3.01 2.55
C VAL A 174 -6.71 2.87 3.10
N GLU A 175 -6.40 3.46 4.26
CA GLU A 175 -5.09 3.34 4.90
C GLU A 175 -4.75 1.89 5.30
N VAL A 176 -5.73 1.11 5.76
CA VAL A 176 -5.57 -0.33 6.04
C VAL A 176 -5.30 -1.10 4.73
N LEU A 177 -6.14 -0.90 3.71
CA LEU A 177 -6.07 -1.65 2.46
C LEU A 177 -4.87 -1.27 1.58
N ALA A 178 -4.38 -0.02 1.67
CA ALA A 178 -3.22 0.47 0.95
C ALA A 178 -1.88 0.04 1.54
N ARG A 179 -1.88 -0.67 2.67
CA ARG A 179 -0.64 -1.23 3.26
C ARG A 179 0.03 -2.17 2.25
N PRO A 180 1.39 -2.22 2.24
CA PRO A 180 2.10 -3.15 1.39
C PRO A 180 1.62 -4.58 1.58
N TRP A 181 1.48 -5.30 0.47
CA TRP A 181 1.12 -6.73 0.42
C TRP A 181 -0.30 -7.10 0.86
N THR A 182 -1.02 -6.26 1.60
CA THR A 182 -2.40 -6.52 2.05
C THR A 182 -3.32 -6.90 0.88
N THR A 183 -3.42 -6.04 -0.13
CA THR A 183 -4.28 -6.29 -1.30
C THR A 183 -3.84 -7.55 -2.06
N ARG A 184 -2.54 -7.81 -2.22
CA ARG A 184 -2.01 -8.99 -2.92
C ARG A 184 -2.30 -10.29 -2.17
N LEU A 185 -2.11 -10.32 -0.86
CA LEU A 185 -2.39 -11.49 -0.02
C LEU A 185 -3.88 -11.82 -0.05
N LEU A 186 -4.75 -10.83 0.18
CA LEU A 186 -6.20 -11.02 0.15
C LEU A 186 -6.67 -11.51 -1.23
N HIS A 187 -6.11 -10.95 -2.31
CA HIS A 187 -6.43 -11.40 -3.66
C HIS A 187 -5.91 -12.82 -3.95
N ALA A 188 -4.70 -13.16 -3.50
CA ALA A 188 -4.14 -14.50 -3.68
C ALA A 188 -4.98 -15.57 -2.97
N VAL A 189 -5.38 -15.34 -1.71
CA VAL A 189 -6.27 -16.23 -0.96
C VAL A 189 -7.65 -16.30 -1.62
N HIS A 190 -8.18 -15.18 -2.12
CA HIS A 190 -9.45 -15.20 -2.83
C HIS A 190 -9.41 -16.10 -4.07
N GLN A 191 -8.37 -15.96 -4.91
CA GLN A 191 -8.28 -16.66 -6.18
C GLN A 191 -7.96 -18.15 -6.02
N ARG A 192 -7.19 -18.52 -4.99
CA ARG A 192 -6.71 -19.89 -4.79
C ARG A 192 -7.52 -20.67 -3.75
N GLY A 193 -8.33 -19.99 -2.95
CA GLY A 193 -8.92 -20.56 -1.75
C GLY A 193 -7.92 -20.63 -0.59
N PRO A 194 -8.26 -21.40 0.47
CA PRO A 194 -7.38 -21.55 1.63
C PRO A 194 -5.98 -21.99 1.23
N SER A 195 -4.95 -21.27 1.68
CA SER A 195 -3.57 -21.50 1.25
C SER A 195 -2.60 -21.46 2.42
N THR A 196 -1.52 -22.25 2.33
CA THR A 196 -0.40 -22.17 3.27
C THR A 196 0.42 -20.90 3.05
N VAL A 197 1.20 -20.50 4.06
CA VAL A 197 2.12 -19.35 3.92
C VAL A 197 3.13 -19.54 2.79
N ALA A 198 3.66 -20.76 2.64
CA ALA A 198 4.64 -21.08 1.62
C ALA A 198 4.07 -20.96 0.19
N GLU A 199 2.80 -21.27 0.00
CA GLU A 199 2.11 -21.09 -1.29
C GLU A 199 1.86 -19.61 -1.59
N LEU A 200 1.44 -18.83 -0.59
CA LEU A 200 1.21 -17.39 -0.75
C LEU A 200 2.51 -16.63 -1.05
N ALA A 201 3.60 -16.93 -0.34
CA ALA A 201 4.91 -16.33 -0.61
C ALA A 201 5.42 -16.65 -2.03
N ARG A 202 5.21 -17.89 -2.50
CA ARG A 202 5.55 -18.27 -3.88
C ARG A 202 4.69 -17.58 -4.94
N ALA A 203 3.42 -17.29 -4.62
CA ALA A 203 2.48 -16.66 -5.54
C ALA A 203 2.73 -15.15 -5.74
N ILE A 204 3.35 -14.48 -4.78
CA ILE A 204 3.48 -13.02 -4.76
C ILE A 204 4.95 -12.64 -4.99
N PRO A 205 5.27 -11.97 -6.11
CA PRO A 205 6.65 -11.58 -6.40
C PRO A 205 7.25 -10.72 -5.27
N HIS A 206 8.47 -11.07 -4.87
CA HIS A 206 9.28 -10.41 -3.84
C HIS A 206 8.75 -10.52 -2.40
N LEU A 207 7.72 -11.32 -2.14
CA LEU A 207 7.26 -11.60 -0.79
C LEU A 207 8.04 -12.77 -0.19
N THR A 208 8.83 -12.52 0.85
CA THR A 208 9.50 -13.59 1.59
C THR A 208 8.52 -14.29 2.54
N ARG A 209 8.85 -15.51 2.96
CA ARG A 209 8.01 -16.26 3.90
C ARG A 209 7.83 -15.52 5.23
N SER A 210 8.90 -15.02 5.84
CA SER A 210 8.82 -14.30 7.12
C SER A 210 7.95 -13.04 7.02
N THR A 211 8.10 -12.26 5.94
CA THR A 211 7.24 -11.10 5.70
C THR A 211 5.79 -11.53 5.46
N ALA A 212 5.54 -12.66 4.79
CA ALA A 212 4.19 -13.18 4.66
C ALA A 212 3.58 -13.54 6.02
N GLU A 213 4.31 -14.21 6.92
CA GLU A 213 3.86 -14.55 8.27
C GLU A 213 3.47 -13.30 9.07
N ASP A 214 4.33 -12.27 9.09
CA ASP A 214 4.06 -11.00 9.77
C ASP A 214 2.79 -10.31 9.23
N HIS A 215 2.62 -10.30 7.91
CA HIS A 215 1.45 -9.68 7.29
C HIS A 215 0.18 -10.50 7.52
N LEU A 216 0.25 -11.83 7.47
CA LEU A 216 -0.90 -12.71 7.74
C LEU A 216 -1.39 -12.58 9.17
N ALA A 217 -0.48 -12.49 10.15
CA ALA A 217 -0.82 -12.22 11.55
C ALA A 217 -1.61 -10.91 11.68
N ARG A 218 -1.13 -9.83 11.06
CA ARG A 218 -1.84 -8.53 11.06
C ARG A 218 -3.22 -8.62 10.38
N LEU A 219 -3.34 -9.37 9.28
CA LEU A 219 -4.62 -9.54 8.59
C LEU A 219 -5.62 -10.37 9.42
N VAL A 220 -5.15 -11.22 10.33
CA VAL A 220 -5.99 -11.88 11.33
C VAL A 220 -6.42 -10.90 12.42
N ASP A 221 -5.51 -10.07 12.92
CA ASP A 221 -5.85 -9.02 13.89
C ASP A 221 -6.90 -8.04 13.33
N GLU A 222 -6.81 -7.74 12.03
CA GLU A 222 -7.77 -6.92 11.27
C GLU A 222 -9.04 -7.70 10.84
N ARG A 223 -9.16 -8.97 11.22
CA ARG A 223 -10.28 -9.87 10.88
C ARG A 223 -10.54 -10.05 9.39
N LEU A 224 -9.53 -9.84 8.56
CA LEU A 224 -9.59 -10.01 7.10
C LEU A 224 -9.30 -11.46 6.69
N LEU A 225 -8.47 -12.14 7.48
CA LEU A 225 -8.17 -13.56 7.36
C LEU A 225 -8.49 -14.28 8.66
N HIS A 226 -8.61 -15.61 8.59
CA HIS A 226 -8.59 -16.49 9.76
C HIS A 226 -7.75 -17.74 9.44
N PRO A 227 -7.01 -18.27 10.43
CA PRO A 227 -6.35 -19.55 10.29
C PRO A 227 -7.38 -20.67 10.38
N LEU A 228 -7.28 -21.66 9.49
CA LEU A 228 -8.00 -22.92 9.60
C LEU A 228 -7.11 -23.89 10.37
N VAL A 229 -7.56 -24.28 11.56
CA VAL A 229 -6.89 -25.31 12.35
C VAL A 229 -7.15 -26.65 11.68
N HIS A 230 -6.10 -27.24 11.12
CA HIS A 230 -6.13 -28.58 10.55
C HIS A 230 -4.92 -29.36 11.05
N THR A 231 -4.96 -30.68 11.00
CA THR A 231 -3.83 -31.56 11.33
C THR A 231 -2.73 -31.42 10.27
N GLY A 232 -1.98 -30.31 10.30
CA GLY A 232 -1.01 -29.96 9.26
C GLY A 232 -0.57 -28.49 9.31
N PRO A 233 0.14 -28.01 8.27
CA PRO A 233 0.51 -26.60 8.19
C PRO A 233 -0.75 -25.72 8.16
N ALA A 234 -0.73 -24.62 8.93
CA ALA A 234 -1.86 -23.71 9.01
C ALA A 234 -2.25 -23.17 7.62
N LEU A 235 -3.52 -23.35 7.27
CA LEU A 235 -4.13 -22.79 6.07
C LEU A 235 -4.80 -21.46 6.41
N TRP A 236 -4.69 -20.49 5.52
CA TRP A 236 -5.26 -19.16 5.72
C TRP A 236 -6.41 -18.95 4.75
N ALA A 237 -7.58 -18.60 5.28
CA ALA A 237 -8.80 -18.35 4.51
C ALA A 237 -9.32 -16.93 4.73
N LEU A 238 -10.04 -16.39 3.74
CA LEU A 238 -10.72 -15.10 3.89
C LEU A 238 -11.78 -15.20 5.00
N ALA A 239 -11.72 -14.31 5.98
CA ALA A 239 -12.80 -14.09 6.92
C ALA A 239 -13.98 -13.36 6.24
N PRO A 240 -15.17 -13.27 6.88
CA PRO A 240 -16.32 -12.55 6.30
C PRO A 240 -15.98 -11.12 5.85
N ALA A 241 -15.22 -10.37 6.65
CA ALA A 241 -14.78 -9.01 6.30
C ALA A 241 -13.89 -8.97 5.06
N GLY A 242 -12.97 -9.93 4.93
CA GLY A 242 -12.10 -10.08 3.76
C GLY A 242 -12.88 -10.45 2.49
N ARG A 243 -13.92 -11.28 2.62
CA ARG A 243 -14.82 -11.60 1.50
C ARG A 243 -15.67 -10.40 1.07
N ALA A 244 -16.10 -9.57 2.02
CA ALA A 244 -16.86 -8.35 1.73
C ALA A 244 -16.07 -7.29 0.94
N LEU A 245 -14.75 -7.43 0.80
CA LEU A 245 -13.93 -6.58 -0.08
C LEU A 245 -14.13 -6.90 -1.58
N ALA A 246 -14.72 -8.06 -1.92
CA ALA A 246 -15.05 -8.48 -3.29
C ALA A 246 -15.67 -7.35 -4.16
N PRO A 247 -16.84 -6.82 -3.80
CA PRO A 247 -17.47 -5.73 -4.56
C PRO A 247 -16.64 -4.44 -4.56
N LEU A 248 -15.89 -4.16 -3.48
CA LEU A 248 -15.08 -2.96 -3.35
C LEU A 248 -13.91 -2.94 -4.34
N TYR A 249 -13.16 -4.05 -4.49
CA TYR A 249 -12.07 -4.02 -5.48
C TYR A 249 -12.59 -4.04 -6.92
N ALA A 250 -13.75 -4.66 -7.19
CA ALA A 250 -14.39 -4.56 -8.50
C ALA A 250 -14.73 -3.10 -8.83
N GLN A 251 -15.28 -2.36 -7.86
CA GLN A 251 -15.57 -0.95 -8.01
C GLN A 251 -14.32 -0.09 -8.13
N LEU A 252 -13.25 -0.38 -7.38
CA LEU A 252 -11.95 0.29 -7.53
C LEU A 252 -11.34 0.04 -8.92
N LEU A 253 -11.46 -1.16 -9.47
CA LEU A 253 -10.98 -1.48 -10.82
C LEU A 253 -11.78 -0.75 -11.91
N HIS A 254 -13.09 -0.60 -11.71
CA HIS A 254 -13.93 0.18 -12.60
C HIS A 254 -13.64 1.68 -12.48
N TRP A 255 -13.52 2.19 -11.26
CA TRP A 255 -13.18 3.57 -10.97
C TRP A 255 -11.78 3.93 -11.43
N TRP A 256 -10.80 3.02 -11.40
CA TRP A 256 -9.42 3.30 -11.81
C TRP A 256 -9.07 2.52 -13.09
N PRO A 257 -9.54 2.98 -14.27
CA PRO A 257 -9.20 2.43 -15.56
C PRO A 257 -7.81 2.93 -15.94
N GLU A 258 -6.79 2.64 -15.14
CA GLU A 258 -5.42 2.96 -15.56
C GLU A 258 -5.16 2.31 -16.92
N THR A 259 -4.66 3.12 -17.84
CA THR A 259 -4.75 2.94 -19.28
C THR A 259 -3.94 1.75 -19.82
N SER A 260 -3.14 1.10 -18.96
CA SER A 260 -2.32 -0.03 -19.36
C SER A 260 -3.04 -1.35 -19.08
N ALA A 261 -3.59 -1.97 -20.13
CA ALA A 261 -4.14 -3.33 -20.10
C ALA A 261 -3.11 -4.38 -19.62
N ARG A 262 -1.82 -4.02 -19.56
CA ARG A 262 -0.70 -4.86 -19.13
C ARG A 262 -0.48 -4.88 -17.61
N CYS A 263 -1.13 -4.00 -16.85
CA CYS A 263 -0.95 -3.94 -15.40
C CYS A 263 -1.82 -5.01 -14.71
N PRO A 264 -1.24 -5.90 -13.87
CA PRO A 264 -2.02 -6.86 -13.10
C PRO A 264 -3.15 -6.20 -12.30
N ARG A 265 -4.31 -6.86 -12.21
CA ARG A 265 -5.50 -6.33 -11.50
C ARG A 265 -5.17 -5.87 -10.08
N THR A 266 -4.41 -6.66 -9.33
CA THR A 266 -3.96 -6.33 -7.97
C THR A 266 -3.15 -5.04 -7.90
N GLN A 267 -2.22 -4.85 -8.84
CA GLN A 267 -1.40 -3.63 -8.89
C GLN A 267 -2.22 -2.39 -9.23
N ARG A 268 -3.26 -2.52 -10.07
CA ARG A 268 -4.21 -1.43 -10.34
C ARG A 268 -4.98 -1.04 -9.07
N ILE A 269 -5.48 -2.02 -8.32
CA ILE A 269 -6.17 -1.79 -7.03
C ILE A 269 -5.23 -1.11 -6.04
N GLU A 270 -3.99 -1.60 -5.89
CA GLU A 270 -2.98 -0.99 -5.02
C GLU A 270 -2.66 0.46 -5.43
N THR A 271 -2.58 0.74 -6.73
CA THR A 271 -2.29 2.10 -7.23
C THR A 271 -3.45 3.05 -6.93
N ALA A 272 -4.69 2.59 -7.14
CA ALA A 272 -5.90 3.33 -6.80
C ALA A 272 -5.96 3.62 -5.29
N LEU A 273 -5.77 2.60 -4.46
CA LEU A 273 -5.75 2.74 -3.00
C LEU A 273 -4.60 3.65 -2.54
N ALA A 274 -3.40 3.50 -3.10
CA ALA A 274 -2.25 4.34 -2.75
C ALA A 274 -2.45 5.82 -3.12
N LEU A 275 -3.22 6.12 -4.17
CA LEU A 275 -3.62 7.50 -4.47
C LEU A 275 -4.56 8.06 -3.40
N LEU A 276 -5.58 7.29 -3.05
CA LEU A 276 -6.60 7.68 -2.06
C LEU A 276 -6.01 7.77 -0.64
N ALA A 277 -5.08 6.88 -0.30
CA ALA A 277 -4.40 6.83 1.01
C ALA A 277 -3.40 7.97 1.22
N ARG A 278 -3.10 8.76 0.19
CA ARG A 278 -2.22 9.91 0.36
C ARG A 278 -2.91 10.92 1.26
N ARG A 279 -2.16 11.32 2.29
CA ARG A 279 -2.59 12.35 3.23
C ARG A 279 -3.14 13.58 2.49
N HIS A 280 -4.33 14.01 2.91
CA HIS A 280 -5.09 15.14 2.40
C HIS A 280 -5.70 14.99 1.00
N THR A 281 -5.55 13.85 0.30
CA THR A 281 -6.19 13.65 -1.02
C THR A 281 -7.72 13.76 -0.92
N LEU A 282 -8.34 12.96 -0.05
CA LEU A 282 -9.79 12.93 0.10
C LEU A 282 -10.35 14.26 0.63
N LEU A 283 -9.64 14.89 1.57
CA LEU A 283 -9.99 16.21 2.10
C LEU A 283 -9.95 17.30 1.01
N LEU A 284 -8.95 17.27 0.12
CA LEU A 284 -8.86 18.24 -0.97
C LEU A 284 -10.01 18.05 -1.97
N LEU A 285 -10.31 16.80 -2.33
CA LEU A 285 -11.40 16.46 -3.25
C LEU A 285 -12.76 16.86 -2.69
N SER A 286 -13.04 16.58 -1.41
CA SER A 286 -14.29 17.00 -0.76
C SER A 286 -14.41 18.53 -0.69
N THR A 287 -13.31 19.23 -0.41
CA THR A 287 -13.30 20.70 -0.36
C THR A 287 -13.57 21.31 -1.75
N PHE A 288 -12.99 20.76 -2.81
CA PHE A 288 -13.30 21.17 -4.18
C PHE A 288 -14.77 20.90 -4.53
N ALA A 289 -15.30 19.76 -4.12
CA ALA A 289 -16.70 19.43 -4.38
C ALA A 289 -17.67 20.41 -3.70
N ALA A 290 -17.37 20.79 -2.45
CA ALA A 290 -18.16 21.74 -1.67
C ALA A 290 -18.04 23.19 -2.17
N THR A 291 -16.88 23.55 -2.73
CA THR A 291 -16.61 24.93 -3.16
C THR A 291 -16.98 25.18 -4.62
N GLY A 292 -17.01 24.13 -5.45
CA GLY A 292 -17.07 24.26 -6.90
C GLY A 292 -15.72 24.63 -7.52
N PRO A 293 -15.70 25.20 -8.73
CA PRO A 293 -14.48 25.62 -9.40
C PRO A 293 -13.69 26.65 -8.57
N ALA A 294 -12.44 26.33 -8.23
CA ALA A 294 -11.63 27.18 -7.34
C ALA A 294 -10.14 27.13 -7.71
N THR A 295 -9.39 28.15 -7.32
CA THR A 295 -7.93 28.12 -7.41
C THR A 295 -7.35 27.29 -6.26
N LEU A 296 -6.18 26.68 -6.45
CA LEU A 296 -5.48 25.98 -5.35
C LEU A 296 -5.15 26.93 -4.19
N HIS A 297 -4.97 28.21 -4.47
CA HIS A 297 -4.78 29.24 -3.46
C HIS A 297 -6.04 29.44 -2.60
N ALA A 298 -7.22 29.53 -3.23
CA ALA A 298 -8.49 29.65 -2.51
C ALA A 298 -8.77 28.42 -1.64
N ILE A 299 -8.51 27.21 -2.17
CA ILE A 299 -8.61 25.97 -1.39
C ILE A 299 -7.65 25.98 -0.19
N ALA A 300 -6.45 26.54 -0.35
CA ALA A 300 -5.50 26.63 0.76
C ALA A 300 -5.95 27.53 1.90
N HIS A 301 -6.73 28.58 1.63
CA HIS A 301 -7.34 29.40 2.68
C HIS A 301 -8.46 28.67 3.42
N ARG A 302 -9.14 27.73 2.77
CA ARG A 302 -10.20 26.90 3.39
C ARG A 302 -9.65 25.75 4.23
N LEU A 303 -8.38 25.40 4.05
CA LEU A 303 -7.72 24.29 4.76
C LEU A 303 -6.49 24.80 5.53
N PRO A 304 -6.66 25.66 6.56
CA PRO A 304 -5.55 26.31 7.25
C PRO A 304 -4.62 25.31 7.98
N THR A 305 -5.11 24.11 8.30
CA THR A 305 -4.34 23.04 8.93
C THR A 305 -3.38 22.32 7.97
N VAL A 306 -3.51 22.54 6.66
CA VAL A 306 -2.69 21.90 5.62
C VAL A 306 -1.78 22.95 4.99
N SER A 307 -0.46 22.70 5.01
CA SER A 307 0.49 23.63 4.40
C SER A 307 0.19 23.88 2.92
N ARG A 308 0.34 25.14 2.48
CA ARG A 308 0.17 25.54 1.07
C ARG A 308 1.00 24.66 0.13
N ALA A 309 2.27 24.42 0.46
CA ALA A 309 3.15 23.57 -0.35
C ALA A 309 2.59 22.15 -0.54
N THR A 310 1.96 21.57 0.50
CA THR A 310 1.30 20.27 0.39
C THR A 310 0.07 20.34 -0.51
N ILE A 311 -0.74 21.40 -0.40
CA ILE A 311 -1.91 21.60 -1.26
C ILE A 311 -1.51 21.72 -2.74
N TYR A 312 -0.50 22.52 -3.06
CA TYR A 312 0.00 22.63 -4.44
C TYR A 312 0.53 21.29 -4.95
N ALA A 313 1.42 20.63 -4.19
CA ALA A 313 1.97 19.34 -4.59
C ALA A 313 0.89 18.27 -4.79
N ARG A 314 -0.18 18.29 -3.97
CA ARG A 314 -1.32 17.37 -4.11
C ARG A 314 -2.22 17.75 -5.27
N GLY A 315 -2.54 19.03 -5.45
CA GLY A 315 -3.29 19.54 -6.60
C GLY A 315 -2.64 19.16 -7.92
N THR A 316 -1.32 19.35 -8.06
CA THR A 316 -0.55 18.88 -9.22
C THR A 316 -0.67 17.38 -9.42
N HIS A 317 -0.61 16.59 -8.34
CA HIS A 317 -0.78 15.15 -8.46
C HIS A 317 -2.18 14.74 -8.91
N LEU A 318 -3.23 15.44 -8.46
CA LEU A 318 -4.61 15.18 -8.90
C LEU A 318 -4.82 15.57 -10.37
N LEU A 319 -4.18 16.64 -10.84
CA LEU A 319 -4.16 17.02 -12.26
C LEU A 319 -3.51 15.93 -13.11
N LEU A 320 -2.33 15.44 -12.71
CA LEU A 320 -1.63 14.34 -13.38
C LEU A 320 -2.42 13.02 -13.39
N ARG A 321 -3.40 12.89 -12.50
CA ARG A 321 -4.29 11.73 -12.38
C ARG A 321 -5.69 11.99 -12.91
N HIS A 322 -5.90 13.12 -13.61
CA HIS A 322 -7.18 13.49 -14.22
C HIS A 322 -8.36 13.53 -13.23
N LEU A 323 -8.09 13.83 -11.96
CA LEU A 323 -9.13 14.07 -10.95
C LEU A 323 -9.51 15.55 -10.84
N LEU A 324 -8.58 16.42 -11.25
CA LEU A 324 -8.84 17.83 -11.48
C LEU A 324 -8.61 18.13 -12.96
N THR A 325 -9.32 19.12 -13.48
CA THR A 325 -9.03 19.70 -14.78
C THR A 325 -9.04 21.23 -14.66
N PRO A 326 -8.12 21.94 -15.35
CA PRO A 326 -8.17 23.39 -15.42
C PRO A 326 -9.44 23.83 -16.15
N THR A 327 -10.07 24.90 -15.67
CA THR A 327 -11.17 25.56 -16.38
C THR A 327 -10.58 26.41 -17.50
N SER A 328 -11.10 26.26 -18.73
CA SER A 328 -10.69 27.07 -19.88
C SER A 328 -11.04 28.54 -19.67
N GLY A 329 -10.12 29.45 -19.98
CA GLY A 329 -10.37 30.91 -19.98
C GLY A 329 -9.55 31.75 -18.98
N SER A 330 -8.65 31.14 -18.20
CA SER A 330 -7.69 31.89 -17.38
C SER A 330 -6.30 31.87 -18.03
N ASP A 331 -5.88 32.98 -18.62
CA ASP A 331 -4.55 33.10 -19.25
C ASP A 331 -3.40 33.16 -18.23
N SER A 332 -3.71 33.45 -16.95
CA SER A 332 -2.70 33.48 -15.89
C SER A 332 -2.61 32.16 -15.13
N ALA A 333 -1.41 31.60 -15.06
CA ALA A 333 -1.11 30.43 -14.22
C ALA A 333 -1.45 30.63 -12.73
N ARG A 334 -1.45 31.88 -12.23
CA ARG A 334 -1.80 32.21 -10.84
C ARG A 334 -3.31 32.30 -10.60
N GLY A 335 -4.06 32.62 -11.65
CA GLY A 335 -5.53 32.72 -11.63
C GLY A 335 -6.24 31.43 -12.02
N GLN A 336 -5.50 30.39 -12.42
CA GLN A 336 -6.07 29.15 -12.94
C GLN A 336 -7.01 28.51 -11.91
N THR A 337 -8.29 28.44 -12.27
CA THR A 337 -9.30 27.69 -11.53
C THR A 337 -9.30 26.24 -11.99
N TYR A 338 -9.61 25.35 -11.05
CA TYR A 338 -9.71 23.92 -11.25
C TYR A 338 -11.07 23.45 -10.80
N HIS A 339 -11.62 22.47 -11.50
CA HIS A 339 -12.83 21.77 -11.09
C HIS A 339 -12.60 20.25 -11.09
N LEU A 340 -13.48 19.54 -10.39
CA LEU A 340 -13.47 18.09 -10.34
C LEU A 340 -13.92 17.52 -11.69
N THR A 341 -13.21 16.50 -12.16
CA THR A 341 -13.62 15.78 -13.38
C THR A 341 -14.79 14.85 -13.09
N PRO A 342 -15.52 14.36 -14.11
CA PRO A 342 -16.52 13.30 -13.93
C PRO A 342 -15.93 12.06 -13.22
N HIS A 343 -14.64 11.80 -13.44
CA HIS A 343 -13.90 10.74 -12.79
C HIS A 343 -13.77 10.91 -11.28
N ALA A 344 -13.53 12.14 -10.81
CA ALA A 344 -13.53 12.45 -9.39
C ALA A 344 -14.95 12.48 -8.79
N HIS A 345 -15.97 12.84 -9.59
CA HIS A 345 -17.38 12.76 -9.17
C HIS A 345 -17.89 11.33 -9.02
N ALA A 346 -17.22 10.32 -9.59
CA ALA A 346 -17.55 8.91 -9.41
C ALA A 346 -17.03 8.29 -8.10
N LEU A 347 -16.22 9.02 -7.33
CA LEU A 347 -15.64 8.54 -6.06
C LEU A 347 -16.62 8.38 -4.89
N PRO A 348 -17.60 9.27 -4.64
CA PRO A 348 -18.36 9.21 -3.40
C PRO A 348 -19.09 7.89 -3.15
N PRO A 349 -19.69 7.20 -4.15
CA PRO A 349 -20.27 5.87 -3.94
C PRO A 349 -19.24 4.85 -3.45
N LEU A 350 -18.01 4.91 -3.97
CA LEU A 350 -16.92 4.05 -3.52
C LEU A 350 -16.50 4.38 -2.09
N LEU A 351 -16.38 5.68 -1.75
CA LEU A 351 -16.02 6.12 -0.39
C LEU A 351 -17.10 5.75 0.63
N HIS A 352 -18.38 5.88 0.26
CA HIS A 352 -19.50 5.45 1.09
C HIS A 352 -19.44 3.94 1.39
N ARG A 353 -19.13 3.11 0.39
CA ARG A 353 -18.97 1.66 0.61
C ARG A 353 -17.73 1.31 1.43
N LEU A 354 -16.63 2.03 1.26
CA LEU A 354 -15.44 1.87 2.10
C LEU A 354 -15.74 2.23 3.56
N ALA A 355 -16.47 3.33 3.79
CA ALA A 355 -16.91 3.73 5.11
C ALA A 355 -17.83 2.67 5.73
N THR A 356 -18.83 2.20 4.98
CA THR A 356 -19.78 1.16 5.43
C THR A 356 -19.05 -0.14 5.76
N TRP A 357 -18.13 -0.57 4.89
CA TRP A 357 -17.32 -1.76 5.14
C TRP A 357 -16.50 -1.62 6.42
N HIS A 358 -15.87 -0.46 6.63
CA HIS A 358 -15.07 -0.21 7.83
C HIS A 358 -15.93 -0.19 9.09
N THR A 359 -17.10 0.45 9.08
CA THR A 359 -17.99 0.47 10.25
C THR A 359 -18.56 -0.91 10.57
N THR A 360 -18.90 -1.71 9.55
CA THR A 360 -19.51 -3.03 9.75
C THR A 360 -18.49 -4.08 10.19
N HIS A 361 -17.26 -4.02 9.69
CA HIS A 361 -16.29 -5.09 9.87
C HIS A 361 -15.07 -4.73 10.70
N HIS A 362 -14.74 -3.45 10.78
CA HIS A 362 -13.50 -2.97 11.38
C HIS A 362 -13.75 -2.07 12.59
N GLN A 363 -14.81 -2.38 13.34
CA GLN A 363 -15.00 -1.79 14.66
C GLN A 363 -13.83 -2.24 15.54
N PRO A 364 -13.07 -1.31 16.15
CA PRO A 364 -11.96 -1.68 17.01
C PRO A 364 -12.50 -2.65 18.05
N GLN A 365 -11.91 -3.84 18.10
CA GLN A 365 -12.20 -4.77 19.18
C GLN A 365 -11.97 -3.96 20.46
N PRO A 366 -13.00 -3.77 21.31
CA PRO A 366 -12.82 -3.05 22.56
C PRO A 366 -11.60 -3.67 23.20
N ALA A 367 -10.57 -2.84 23.46
CA ALA A 367 -9.29 -3.31 23.94
C ALA A 367 -9.60 -4.33 25.02
N PRO A 368 -9.18 -5.62 24.85
CA PRO A 368 -9.63 -6.70 25.70
C PRO A 368 -9.51 -6.17 27.10
N HIS A 369 -10.65 -6.03 27.80
CA HIS A 369 -10.69 -5.35 29.09
C HIS A 369 -9.49 -5.93 29.82
N ARG A 370 -8.43 -5.11 29.99
CA ARG A 370 -7.29 -5.54 30.77
C ARG A 370 -7.96 -5.65 32.10
N SER A 371 -8.40 -6.86 32.48
CA SER A 371 -8.88 -7.17 33.81
C SER A 371 -7.91 -6.42 34.67
N PRO A 372 -8.39 -5.39 35.42
CA PRO A 372 -7.51 -4.44 36.08
C PRO A 372 -6.45 -5.30 36.68
N ARG A 373 -5.20 -5.19 36.18
CA ARG A 373 -4.15 -6.10 36.61
C ARG A 373 -4.21 -5.92 38.10
N LEU A 374 -4.74 -6.92 38.82
CA LEU A 374 -4.74 -6.94 40.26
C LEU A 374 -3.27 -6.70 40.50
N SER A 375 -3.00 -5.48 40.96
CA SER A 375 -1.65 -4.98 41.05
C SER A 375 -1.17 -5.79 42.21
N TYR A 376 -0.64 -6.96 41.90
CA TYR A 376 -0.11 -7.87 42.88
C TYR A 376 1.06 -7.10 43.44
N ARG A 377 0.77 -6.33 44.49
CA ARG A 377 1.77 -5.74 45.34
C ARG A 377 2.20 -6.91 46.20
N PRO A 378 3.47 -7.32 46.13
CA PRO A 378 4.01 -8.32 47.05
C PRO A 378 3.75 -7.95 48.52
N SER A 379 3.56 -6.65 48.81
CA SER A 379 3.14 -6.10 50.11
C SER A 379 1.83 -6.68 50.65
N ASP A 380 0.89 -7.08 49.79
CA ASP A 380 -0.44 -7.52 50.20
C ASP A 380 -0.45 -9.00 50.65
N LEU A 381 0.65 -9.74 50.43
CA LEU A 381 0.83 -11.09 50.95
C LEU A 381 1.52 -11.15 52.32
N PHE A 382 2.09 -10.03 52.77
CA PHE A 382 2.79 -9.94 54.06
C PHE A 382 2.11 -8.96 55.02
N SER A 383 0.82 -8.67 54.84
CA SER A 383 0.05 -8.08 55.94
C SER A 383 -0.17 -9.14 57.01
N GLU A 384 0.70 -9.12 58.03
CA GLU A 384 0.66 -9.92 59.27
C GLU A 384 -0.65 -9.80 60.08
N ALA A 385 -1.61 -8.96 59.65
CA ALA A 385 -2.84 -8.68 60.38
C ALA A 385 -3.89 -9.82 60.38
N ALA A 386 -3.57 -11.01 59.86
CA ALA A 386 -4.50 -12.14 59.80
C ALA A 386 -4.18 -13.28 60.80
N PHE A 387 -3.13 -13.17 61.62
CA PHE A 387 -2.74 -14.24 62.55
C PHE A 387 -3.07 -13.98 64.04
N ASP A 388 -3.63 -12.83 64.42
CA ASP A 388 -3.88 -12.48 65.83
C ASP A 388 -5.26 -12.92 66.38
N HIS A 389 -5.93 -13.92 65.80
CA HIS A 389 -7.18 -14.48 66.35
C HIS A 389 -7.09 -15.98 66.63
N VAL A 390 -6.07 -16.39 67.39
CA VAL A 390 -6.08 -17.66 68.14
C VAL A 390 -6.03 -17.30 69.63
N GLY A 391 -7.15 -16.79 70.14
CA GLY A 391 -7.38 -16.57 71.56
C GLY A 391 -8.07 -17.77 72.18
N ASP A 392 -7.28 -18.59 72.87
CA ASP A 392 -7.51 -19.12 74.21
C ASP A 392 -8.98 -19.43 74.62
N ASP A 393 -9.43 -20.66 74.38
CA ASP A 393 -10.52 -21.29 75.13
C ASP A 393 -9.95 -22.47 75.93
N ARG A 394 -9.52 -22.18 77.16
CA ARG A 394 -9.32 -23.14 78.24
C ARG A 394 -9.95 -22.60 79.52
N ALA A 395 -11.17 -23.04 79.79
CA ALA A 395 -11.74 -23.20 81.12
C ALA A 395 -12.82 -24.29 81.07
#